data_AF-A0A3M1I2B8-F1
#
_entry.id   AF-A0A3M1I2B8-F1
#
_cell.length_a   1.000
_cell.length_b   1.000
_cell.length_c   1.000
_cell.angle_alpha   90.00
_cell.angle_beta   90.00
_cell.angle_gamma   90.00
#
_symmetry.space_group_name_H-M   'P 1'
#
loop_
_entity.id
_entity.type
_entity.pdbx_description
1 polymer ?
#
loop_
_entity_poly.entity_id
_entity_poly.type
_entity_poly.pdbx_seq_one_letter_code
_entity_poly.pdbx_strand_id
1 'polypeptide(L)'
;MTFILAKALGAVDWFNGMPLARQPQNRYYIHSHHIFPQSLLYSELYDPNNHLDRKKVNEIANRAFLTAATNQALSNRRPEEYLHEVEERFPGALDKQFIPKNPDLWRVSAYEDFLEARRALIASKLNDFLNSLLVEREETQRRPVSELIAMGESSFIEFKSTLQWDLRQRKKNPALRHSVLKTIAAFLNTEGGTLIIGVEDDGHVLGMEHDLALVHNSPDRFEQLLANLITEAIGPQYNHLIRGHFESVNGEQVYVIEVEKAPEAVFLKGPQGKEFYVRVRTSSRALDPEQTVEYIQMNWG
;
A
#
# COMPACT_ATOMS: atom_id res chain seq x y z
N MET A 1 7.89 13.91 -0.01
CA MET A 1 6.87 13.74 1.04
C MET A 1 5.76 14.80 0.96
N THR A 2 6.06 16.10 0.96
CA THR A 2 5.05 17.19 0.95
C THR A 2 4.03 17.07 -0.19
N PHE A 3 4.46 16.64 -1.38
CA PHE A 3 3.57 16.35 -2.51
C PHE A 3 2.57 15.22 -2.21
N ILE A 4 3.05 14.12 -1.63
CA ILE A 4 2.21 12.96 -1.28
C ILE A 4 1.16 13.37 -0.26
N LEU A 5 1.56 14.17 0.74
CA LEU A 5 0.65 14.68 1.76
C LEU A 5 -0.41 15.62 1.16
N ALA A 6 -0.02 16.56 0.30
CA ALA A 6 -0.96 17.44 -0.40
C ALA A 6 -1.96 16.62 -1.24
N LYS A 7 -1.48 15.58 -1.95
CA LYS A 7 -2.34 14.64 -2.69
C LYS A 7 -3.32 13.90 -1.77
N ALA A 8 -2.85 13.39 -0.64
CA ALA A 8 -3.69 12.68 0.33
C ALA A 8 -4.80 13.58 0.91
N LEU A 9 -4.51 14.88 1.08
CA LEU A 9 -5.48 15.88 1.53
C LEU A 9 -6.41 16.39 0.40
N GLY A 10 -6.36 15.78 -0.78
CA GLY A 10 -7.20 16.16 -1.92
C GLY A 10 -6.89 17.57 -2.43
N ALA A 11 -5.61 17.95 -2.45
CA ALA A 11 -5.16 19.20 -3.03
C ALA A 11 -5.55 19.29 -4.51
N VAL A 12 -5.90 20.51 -4.92
CA VAL A 12 -6.26 20.86 -6.29
C VAL A 12 -5.26 21.86 -6.84
N ASP A 13 -5.15 21.91 -8.16
CA ASP A 13 -4.49 23.01 -8.85
C ASP A 13 -5.24 24.32 -8.58
N TRP A 14 -4.49 25.34 -8.20
CA TRP A 14 -5.01 26.62 -7.72
C TRP A 14 -5.75 27.46 -8.77
N PHE A 15 -5.68 27.12 -10.06
CA PHE A 15 -6.24 27.96 -11.12
C PHE A 15 -7.26 27.25 -11.97
N ASN A 16 -7.14 25.93 -12.13
CA ASN A 16 -8.10 25.14 -12.89
C ASN A 16 -8.91 24.18 -12.01
N GLY A 17 -8.62 24.08 -10.70
CA GLY A 17 -9.36 23.24 -9.75
C GLY A 17 -9.18 21.74 -9.96
N MET A 18 -8.31 21.32 -10.88
CA MET A 18 -8.08 19.90 -11.16
C MET A 18 -7.45 19.21 -9.94
N PRO A 19 -7.97 18.04 -9.52
CA PRO A 19 -7.35 17.28 -8.45
C PRO A 19 -5.93 16.87 -8.81
N LEU A 20 -4.97 17.13 -7.91
CA LEU A 20 -3.57 16.70 -8.10
C LEU A 20 -3.41 15.17 -8.00
N ALA A 21 -4.47 14.44 -7.63
CA ALA A 21 -4.48 13.00 -7.44
C ALA A 21 -4.68 12.18 -8.74
N ARG A 22 -5.35 12.75 -9.76
CA ARG A 22 -5.60 12.08 -11.04
C ARG A 22 -4.51 12.49 -12.03
N GLN A 23 -3.65 11.56 -12.44
CA GLN A 23 -2.87 11.74 -13.67
C GLN A 23 -3.71 11.23 -14.85
N PRO A 24 -4.15 12.09 -15.78
CA PRO A 24 -4.68 11.60 -17.05
C PRO A 24 -3.56 10.89 -17.81
N GLN A 25 -3.89 9.82 -18.55
CA GLN A 25 -2.98 8.99 -19.35
C GLN A 25 -2.22 9.74 -20.48
N ASN A 26 -2.18 11.08 -20.49
CA ASN A 26 -1.35 11.86 -21.41
C ASN A 26 -1.11 13.30 -20.89
N ARG A 27 0.17 13.69 -20.81
CA ARG A 27 0.72 15.08 -20.92
C ARG A 27 0.72 16.08 -19.74
N TYR A 28 0.43 15.72 -18.49
CA TYR A 28 0.56 16.69 -17.38
C TYR A 28 1.58 16.26 -16.34
N TYR A 29 2.85 16.61 -16.56
CA TYR A 29 3.86 16.59 -15.49
C TYR A 29 3.46 17.61 -14.41
N ILE A 30 3.59 17.22 -13.15
CA ILE A 30 3.38 18.13 -12.02
C ILE A 30 4.63 18.98 -11.91
N HIS A 31 4.45 20.30 -11.98
CA HIS A 31 5.55 21.24 -11.81
C HIS A 31 5.50 21.83 -10.40
N SER A 32 6.69 22.00 -9.83
CA SER A 32 6.84 22.84 -8.64
C SER A 32 6.88 24.30 -9.08
N HIS A 33 5.90 25.08 -8.63
CA HIS A 33 5.81 26.51 -8.84
C HIS A 33 6.40 27.24 -7.64
N HIS A 34 7.19 28.30 -7.86
CA HIS A 34 7.63 29.15 -6.76
C HIS A 34 6.48 30.06 -6.34
N ILE A 35 6.03 29.96 -5.08
CA ILE A 35 4.91 30.74 -4.56
C ILE A 35 5.24 32.22 -4.65
N PHE A 36 6.43 32.60 -4.18
CA PHE A 36 7.05 33.88 -4.44
C PHE A 36 7.94 33.75 -5.68
N PRO A 37 7.60 34.40 -6.81
CA PRO A 37 8.36 34.29 -8.04
C PRO A 37 9.84 34.66 -7.84
N GLN A 38 10.74 33.87 -8.42
CA GLN A 38 12.18 34.08 -8.25
C GLN A 38 12.65 35.44 -8.76
N SER A 39 12.11 35.87 -9.89
CA SER A 39 12.34 37.19 -10.50
C SER A 39 12.01 38.33 -9.55
N LEU A 40 10.88 38.23 -8.83
CA LEU A 40 10.42 39.22 -7.86
C LEU A 40 11.36 39.27 -6.65
N LEU A 41 11.71 38.10 -6.12
CA LEU A 41 12.63 37.96 -4.98
C LEU A 41 14.03 38.51 -5.27
N TYR A 42 14.58 38.24 -6.46
CA TYR A 42 15.88 38.78 -6.86
C TYR A 42 15.85 40.26 -7.21
N SER A 43 14.69 40.81 -7.58
CA SER A 43 14.58 42.25 -7.85
C SER A 43 14.45 43.10 -6.58
N GLU A 44 13.91 42.54 -5.49
CA GLU A 44 13.56 43.32 -4.28
C GLU A 44 14.37 42.95 -3.03
N LEU A 45 14.79 41.68 -2.86
CA LEU A 45 15.29 41.19 -1.56
C LEU A 45 16.64 40.45 -1.61
N TYR A 46 17.03 39.85 -2.73
CA TYR A 46 18.11 38.86 -2.77
C TYR A 46 19.05 39.05 -3.98
N ASP A 47 20.34 38.71 -3.82
CA ASP A 47 21.31 38.74 -4.92
C ASP A 47 21.36 37.38 -5.65
N PRO A 48 21.07 37.31 -6.97
CA PRO A 48 21.16 36.06 -7.73
C PRO A 48 22.57 35.49 -7.84
N ASN A 49 23.62 36.29 -7.57
CA ASN A 49 25.01 35.82 -7.56
C ASN A 49 25.43 35.28 -6.18
N ASN A 50 24.65 35.54 -5.13
CA ASN A 50 24.93 35.05 -3.79
C ASN A 50 24.37 33.63 -3.59
N HIS A 51 25.24 32.70 -3.21
CA HIS A 51 24.86 31.30 -3.00
C HIS A 51 23.84 31.09 -1.87
N LEU A 52 23.92 31.84 -0.78
CA LEU A 52 22.98 31.73 0.35
C LEU A 52 21.60 32.24 -0.04
N ASP A 53 21.54 33.32 -0.79
CA ASP A 53 20.30 33.92 -1.27
C ASP A 53 19.59 33.00 -2.27
N ARG A 54 20.34 32.41 -3.20
CA ARG A 54 19.81 31.40 -4.12
C ARG A 54 19.21 30.20 -3.39
N LYS A 55 19.79 29.79 -2.25
CA LYS A 55 19.24 28.71 -1.42
C LYS A 55 17.91 29.14 -0.80
N LYS A 56 17.84 30.34 -0.21
CA LYS A 56 16.60 30.90 0.36
C LYS A 56 15.47 30.99 -0.67
N VAL A 57 15.76 31.48 -1.87
CA VAL A 57 14.77 31.60 -2.97
C VAL A 57 14.23 30.23 -3.42
N ASN A 58 15.08 29.19 -3.40
CA ASN A 58 14.75 27.85 -3.89
C ASN A 58 14.22 26.88 -2.82
N GLU A 59 13.98 27.38 -1.61
CA GLU A 59 13.51 26.57 -0.50
C GLU A 59 12.23 25.78 -0.85
N ILE A 60 12.10 24.60 -0.25
CA ILE A 60 10.92 23.74 -0.39
C ILE A 60 9.67 24.49 0.10
N ALA A 61 9.81 25.32 1.14
CA ALA A 61 8.74 26.15 1.66
C ALA A 61 8.34 27.30 0.72
N ASN A 62 9.07 27.56 -0.36
CA ASN A 62 8.63 28.44 -1.44
C ASN A 62 8.01 27.68 -2.63
N ARG A 63 7.71 26.37 -2.51
CA ARG A 63 7.16 25.57 -3.63
C ARG A 63 5.70 25.19 -3.43
N ALA A 64 4.89 25.33 -4.48
CA ALA A 64 3.54 24.80 -4.61
C ALA A 64 3.45 23.84 -5.80
N PHE A 65 2.47 22.95 -5.80
CA PHE A 65 2.26 21.96 -6.85
C PHE A 65 1.14 22.41 -7.76
N LEU A 66 1.47 22.60 -9.04
CA LEU A 66 0.53 22.98 -10.09
C LEU A 66 0.67 22.04 -11.30
N THR A 67 -0.36 22.00 -12.13
CA THR A 67 -0.34 21.27 -13.41
C THR A 67 0.45 22.05 -14.47
N ALA A 68 1.05 21.35 -15.44
CA ALA A 68 1.86 21.96 -16.50
C ALA A 68 1.12 23.03 -17.32
N ALA A 69 -0.18 22.89 -17.54
CA ALA A 69 -1.00 23.87 -18.27
C ALA A 69 -1.12 25.21 -17.55
N THR A 70 -1.03 25.21 -16.23
CA THR A 70 -1.22 26.40 -15.39
C THR A 70 0.09 27.13 -15.09
N ASN A 71 1.22 26.42 -15.09
CA ASN A 71 2.50 26.96 -14.64
C ASN A 71 3.03 28.12 -15.52
N GLN A 72 2.52 28.26 -16.76
CA GLN A 72 2.87 29.36 -17.67
C GLN A 72 2.12 30.68 -17.37
N ALA A 73 1.02 30.64 -16.60
CA ALA A 73 0.13 31.80 -16.42
C ALA A 73 0.56 32.78 -15.32
N LEU A 74 1.52 32.42 -14.46
CA LEU A 74 1.77 33.14 -13.20
C LEU A 74 2.96 34.10 -13.18
N SER A 75 3.86 34.01 -14.16
CA SER A 75 4.98 34.95 -14.38
C SER A 75 5.53 35.58 -13.09
N ASN A 76 5.43 36.91 -12.94
CA ASN A 76 5.91 37.69 -11.79
C ASN A 76 4.76 38.20 -10.89
N ARG A 77 3.59 37.55 -10.89
CA ARG A 77 2.45 38.01 -10.08
C ARG A 77 2.79 37.95 -8.58
N ARG A 78 2.34 38.95 -7.84
CA ARG A 78 2.57 39.05 -6.40
C ARG A 78 1.70 38.05 -5.62
N PRO A 79 2.23 37.31 -4.63
CA PRO A 79 1.45 36.34 -3.86
C PRO A 79 0.29 36.97 -3.12
N GLU A 80 0.45 38.19 -2.62
CA GLU A 80 -0.64 38.96 -2.01
C GLU A 80 -1.78 39.33 -2.97
N GLU A 81 -1.63 39.13 -4.28
CA GLU A 81 -2.72 39.33 -5.24
C GLU A 81 -3.40 37.98 -5.54
N TYR A 82 -2.62 37.01 -6.03
CA TYR A 82 -3.21 35.79 -6.56
C TYR A 82 -3.63 34.81 -5.48
N LEU A 83 -3.04 34.79 -4.28
CA LEU A 83 -3.43 33.85 -3.23
C LEU A 83 -4.85 34.13 -2.71
N HIS A 84 -5.28 35.40 -2.68
CA HIS A 84 -6.67 35.75 -2.40
C HIS A 84 -7.62 35.18 -3.46
N GLU A 85 -7.29 35.35 -4.74
CA GLU A 85 -8.09 34.81 -5.85
C GLU A 85 -8.22 33.28 -5.77
N VAL A 86 -7.16 32.59 -5.36
CA VAL A 86 -7.15 31.14 -5.20
C VAL A 86 -8.11 30.71 -4.09
N GLU A 87 -8.05 31.36 -2.93
CA GLU A 87 -8.92 31.03 -1.80
C GLU A 87 -10.38 31.39 -2.08
N GLU A 88 -10.65 32.48 -2.81
CA GLU A 88 -12.00 32.85 -3.25
C GLU A 88 -12.58 31.84 -4.25
N ARG A 89 -11.78 31.43 -5.24
CA ARG A 89 -12.22 30.49 -6.29
C ARG A 89 -12.32 29.06 -5.80
N PHE A 90 -11.40 28.66 -4.93
CA PHE A 90 -11.29 27.30 -4.41
C PHE A 90 -11.06 27.33 -2.89
N PRO A 91 -12.12 27.56 -2.09
CA PRO A 91 -12.01 27.63 -0.64
C PRO A 91 -11.31 26.41 -0.04
N GLY A 92 -10.30 26.64 0.81
CA GLY A 92 -9.46 25.63 1.43
C GLY A 92 -8.37 25.03 0.53
N ALA A 93 -8.18 25.53 -0.70
CA ALA A 93 -7.09 25.06 -1.57
C ALA A 93 -5.70 25.45 -1.06
N LEU A 94 -5.59 26.59 -0.38
CA LEU A 94 -4.36 27.05 0.25
C LEU A 94 -3.95 26.15 1.43
N ASP A 95 -4.94 25.72 2.24
CA ASP A 95 -4.72 24.82 3.38
C ASP A 95 -4.14 23.47 2.97
N LYS A 96 -4.67 22.91 1.87
CA LYS A 96 -4.25 21.61 1.34
C LYS A 96 -2.82 21.62 0.78
N GLN A 97 -2.24 22.80 0.58
CA GLN A 97 -0.84 22.99 0.20
C GLN A 97 -0.02 23.73 1.27
N PHE A 98 -0.53 23.78 2.50
CA PHE A 98 0.14 24.30 3.70
C PHE A 98 0.56 25.77 3.57
N ILE A 99 -0.31 26.61 3.02
CA ILE A 99 -0.08 28.06 2.96
C ILE A 99 -0.54 28.71 4.27
N PRO A 100 0.31 29.50 4.96
CA PRO A 100 -0.11 30.27 6.12
C PRO A 100 -1.31 31.18 5.81
N LYS A 101 -2.35 31.15 6.65
CA LYS A 101 -3.60 31.91 6.41
C LYS A 101 -3.48 33.42 6.63
N ASN A 102 -2.45 33.88 7.32
CA ASN A 102 -2.27 35.30 7.60
C ASN A 102 -1.86 36.04 6.32
N PRO A 103 -2.71 36.92 5.75
CA PRO A 103 -2.40 37.63 4.50
C PRO A 103 -1.20 38.59 4.61
N ASP A 104 -0.86 39.05 5.82
CA ASP A 104 0.33 39.89 6.02
C ASP A 104 1.63 39.14 5.65
N LEU A 105 1.61 37.81 5.74
CA LEU A 105 2.73 36.95 5.34
C LEU A 105 2.82 36.77 3.81
N TRP A 106 1.82 37.19 3.03
CA TRP A 106 1.84 36.99 1.58
C TRP A 106 2.61 38.08 0.84
N ARG A 107 2.95 39.17 1.53
CA ARG A 107 3.73 40.28 0.97
C ARG A 107 5.18 39.86 0.75
N VAL A 108 5.79 40.33 -0.33
CA VAL A 108 7.22 40.10 -0.63
C VAL A 108 8.10 40.44 0.57
N SER A 109 7.87 41.58 1.23
CA SER A 109 8.64 42.03 2.40
C SER A 109 8.59 41.06 3.61
N ALA A 110 7.60 40.17 3.68
CA ALA A 110 7.43 39.19 4.74
C ALA A 110 7.92 37.79 4.34
N TYR A 111 8.71 37.67 3.26
CA TYR A 111 9.11 36.38 2.69
C TYR A 111 9.79 35.44 3.70
N GLU A 112 10.70 35.94 4.55
CA GLU A 112 11.37 35.10 5.54
C GLU A 112 10.40 34.57 6.61
N ASP A 113 9.49 35.43 7.09
CA ASP A 113 8.44 35.06 8.04
C ASP A 113 7.46 34.06 7.42
N PHE A 114 7.13 34.21 6.13
CA PHE A 114 6.31 33.25 5.38
C PHE A 114 6.97 31.88 5.33
N LEU A 115 8.27 31.81 4.99
CA LEU A 115 9.00 30.56 4.94
C LEU A 115 9.01 29.87 6.30
N GLU A 116 9.22 30.64 7.38
CA GLU A 116 9.20 30.10 8.74
C GLU A 116 7.83 29.53 9.12
N ALA A 117 6.77 30.31 8.96
CA ALA A 117 5.41 29.88 9.26
C ALA A 117 5.02 28.64 8.43
N ARG A 118 5.39 28.61 7.15
CA ARG A 118 5.10 27.49 6.25
C ARG A 118 5.89 26.24 6.61
N ARG A 119 7.17 26.35 6.99
CA ARG A 119 7.97 25.21 7.48
C ARG A 119 7.35 24.58 8.72
N ALA A 120 6.93 25.40 9.69
CA ALA A 120 6.27 24.94 10.89
C ALA A 120 4.96 24.19 10.56
N LEU A 121 4.15 24.73 9.64
CA LEU A 121 2.90 24.10 9.21
C LEU A 121 3.14 22.77 8.49
N ILE A 122 4.09 22.72 7.55
CA ILE A 122 4.46 21.48 6.84
C ILE A 122 4.94 20.42 7.84
N ALA A 123 5.80 20.78 8.78
CA ALA A 123 6.32 19.86 9.78
C ALA A 123 5.20 19.31 10.68
N SER A 124 4.33 20.18 11.18
CA SER A 124 3.16 19.77 11.98
C SER A 124 2.26 18.83 11.19
N LYS A 125 1.87 19.16 9.96
CA LYS A 125 0.98 18.32 9.16
C LYS A 125 1.61 17.00 8.73
N LEU A 126 2.92 16.99 8.49
CA LEU A 126 3.62 15.75 8.22
C LEU A 126 3.66 14.84 9.45
N ASN A 127 3.91 15.41 10.64
CA ASN A 127 3.87 14.65 11.89
C ASN A 127 2.46 14.12 12.19
N ASP A 128 1.42 14.93 12.01
CA ASP A 128 0.02 14.50 12.13
C ASP A 128 -0.26 13.31 11.21
N PHE A 129 0.18 13.39 9.95
CA PHE A 129 0.00 12.31 8.98
C PHE A 129 0.79 11.06 9.36
N LEU A 130 2.07 11.18 9.72
CA LEU A 130 2.87 10.04 10.17
C LEU A 130 2.27 9.39 11.42
N ASN A 131 1.76 10.18 12.36
CA ASN A 131 1.06 9.67 13.54
C ASN A 131 -0.23 8.94 13.14
N SER A 132 -1.01 9.45 12.18
CA SER A 132 -2.19 8.73 11.68
C SER A 132 -1.83 7.36 11.07
N LEU A 133 -0.68 7.26 10.39
CA LEU A 133 -0.17 5.98 9.86
C LEU A 133 0.32 5.03 10.95
N LEU A 134 0.72 5.55 12.11
CA LEU A 134 1.08 4.73 13.27
C LEU A 134 -0.16 4.24 14.03
N VAL A 135 -1.27 4.97 13.95
CA VAL A 135 -2.53 4.67 14.66
C VAL A 135 -3.45 3.75 13.85
N GLU A 136 -3.33 3.66 12.52
CA GLU A 136 -4.06 2.67 11.68
C GLU A 136 -3.41 1.27 11.64
N ARG A 137 -2.69 0.90 12.70
CA ARG A 137 -2.60 -0.50 13.14
C ARG A 137 -3.23 -0.63 14.52
N GLU A 138 -4.43 -0.08 14.69
CA GLU A 138 -5.37 -0.76 15.58
C GLU A 138 -5.42 -2.21 15.07
N GLU A 139 -5.11 -3.15 15.96
CA GLU A 139 -5.34 -4.57 15.75
C GLU A 139 -6.65 -4.68 14.99
N THR A 140 -6.61 -5.15 13.74
CA THR A 140 -7.79 -5.79 13.19
C THR A 140 -8.23 -6.70 14.31
N GLN A 141 -9.41 -6.47 14.89
CA GLN A 141 -10.08 -7.50 15.64
C GLN A 141 -10.16 -8.65 14.65
N ARG A 142 -9.16 -9.53 14.67
CA ARG A 142 -9.08 -10.70 13.80
C ARG A 142 -10.39 -11.38 14.11
N ARG A 143 -11.26 -11.49 13.09
CA ARG A 143 -12.51 -12.22 13.27
C ARG A 143 -12.10 -13.58 13.84
N PRO A 144 -12.70 -14.02 14.95
CA PRO A 144 -12.39 -15.32 15.51
C PRO A 144 -12.41 -16.38 14.40
N VAL A 145 -11.48 -17.32 14.43
CA VAL A 145 -11.36 -18.34 13.38
C VAL A 145 -12.67 -19.12 13.21
N SER A 146 -13.42 -19.31 14.30
CA SER A 146 -14.77 -19.89 14.29
C SER A 146 -15.76 -19.10 13.41
N GLU A 147 -15.70 -17.78 13.38
CA GLU A 147 -16.53 -16.95 12.50
C GLU A 147 -16.11 -17.09 11.04
N LEU A 148 -14.81 -17.15 10.76
CA LEU A 148 -14.30 -17.38 9.40
C LEU A 148 -14.76 -18.75 8.87
N ILE A 149 -14.73 -19.78 9.72
CA ILE A 149 -15.24 -21.11 9.39
C ILE A 149 -16.75 -21.05 9.10
N ALA A 150 -17.53 -20.35 9.93
CA ALA A 150 -18.97 -20.21 9.75
C ALA A 150 -19.35 -19.42 8.47
N MET A 151 -18.48 -18.52 8.00
CA MET A 151 -18.67 -17.81 6.73
C MET A 151 -18.46 -18.70 5.49
N GLY A 152 -17.74 -19.82 5.64
CA GLY A 152 -17.44 -20.75 4.56
C GLY A 152 -16.34 -20.27 3.60
N GLU A 153 -15.99 -21.13 2.65
CA GLU A 153 -15.01 -20.80 1.61
C GLU A 153 -15.48 -19.66 0.71
N SER A 154 -14.55 -18.80 0.32
CA SER A 154 -14.81 -17.62 -0.50
C SER A 154 -13.60 -17.28 -1.36
N SER A 155 -13.60 -16.11 -2.00
CA SER A 155 -12.40 -15.65 -2.72
C SER A 155 -11.23 -15.31 -1.81
N PHE A 156 -11.48 -15.12 -0.51
CA PHE A 156 -10.49 -14.72 0.50
C PHE A 156 -10.42 -15.71 1.69
N ILE A 157 -11.21 -16.78 1.71
CA ILE A 157 -11.16 -17.87 2.70
C ILE A 157 -11.06 -19.20 1.96
N GLU A 158 -10.09 -20.04 2.34
CA GLU A 158 -9.96 -21.40 1.82
C GLU A 158 -9.79 -22.37 3.01
N PHE A 159 -10.40 -23.55 2.94
CA PHE A 159 -10.20 -24.63 3.90
C PHE A 159 -9.38 -25.77 3.29
N LYS A 160 -8.57 -26.40 4.12
CA LYS A 160 -7.85 -27.64 3.77
C LYS A 160 -7.92 -28.57 4.97
N SER A 161 -8.38 -29.79 4.76
CA SER A 161 -8.45 -30.75 5.87
C SER A 161 -7.07 -31.06 6.44
N THR A 162 -6.03 -31.12 5.59
CA THR A 162 -4.66 -31.49 5.99
C THR A 162 -3.62 -30.83 5.06
N LEU A 163 -2.37 -30.75 5.51
CA LEU A 163 -1.21 -30.36 4.71
C LEU A 163 -0.64 -31.54 3.92
N GLN A 164 -0.48 -32.71 4.55
CA GLN A 164 0.23 -33.85 3.95
C GLN A 164 -0.24 -35.22 4.47
N TRP A 165 -1.41 -35.31 5.10
CA TRP A 165 -2.02 -36.57 5.52
C TRP A 165 -3.23 -36.93 4.65
N ASP A 166 -3.14 -38.04 3.93
CA ASP A 166 -4.26 -38.49 3.11
C ASP A 166 -5.29 -39.24 3.96
N LEU A 167 -6.46 -38.63 4.18
CA LEU A 167 -7.53 -39.20 5.02
C LEU A 167 -8.11 -40.49 4.44
N ARG A 168 -8.06 -40.69 3.12
CA ARG A 168 -8.59 -41.89 2.46
C ARG A 168 -7.58 -43.03 2.53
N GLN A 169 -6.32 -42.74 2.23
CA GLN A 169 -5.24 -43.74 2.22
C GLN A 169 -4.61 -43.97 3.60
N ARG A 170 -4.91 -43.10 4.58
CA ARG A 170 -4.39 -43.11 5.96
C ARG A 170 -2.86 -43.18 6.02
N LYS A 171 -2.21 -42.36 5.19
CA LYS A 171 -0.75 -42.28 5.13
C LYS A 171 -0.29 -40.88 4.74
N LYS A 172 0.99 -40.59 4.99
CA LYS A 172 1.65 -39.39 4.48
C LYS A 172 1.56 -39.32 2.96
N ASN A 173 1.06 -38.21 2.43
CA ASN A 173 0.95 -37.91 1.02
C ASN A 173 1.47 -36.49 0.74
N PRO A 174 2.77 -36.36 0.37
CA PRO A 174 3.37 -35.06 0.05
C PRO A 174 2.71 -34.33 -1.13
N ALA A 175 1.93 -35.00 -1.98
CA ALA A 175 1.25 -34.36 -3.10
C ALA A 175 0.18 -33.35 -2.64
N LEU A 176 -0.39 -33.53 -1.45
CA LEU A 176 -1.38 -32.61 -0.86
C LEU A 176 -0.79 -31.22 -0.59
N ARG A 177 0.52 -31.14 -0.31
CA ARG A 177 1.24 -29.88 -0.06
C ARG A 177 1.09 -28.90 -1.22
N HIS A 178 1.03 -29.40 -2.46
CA HIS A 178 0.88 -28.55 -3.64
C HIS A 178 -0.43 -27.77 -3.60
N SER A 179 -1.52 -28.34 -3.09
CA SER A 179 -2.81 -27.64 -2.97
C SER A 179 -2.73 -26.45 -1.99
N VAL A 180 -2.04 -26.63 -0.86
CA VAL A 180 -1.76 -25.56 0.12
C VAL A 180 -0.89 -24.46 -0.49
N LEU A 181 0.26 -24.82 -1.08
CA LEU A 181 1.18 -23.86 -1.67
C LEU A 181 0.58 -23.10 -2.85
N LYS A 182 -0.22 -23.78 -3.69
CA LYS A 182 -0.99 -23.18 -4.78
C LYS A 182 -1.98 -22.14 -4.27
N THR A 183 -2.63 -22.39 -3.14
CA THR A 183 -3.56 -21.45 -2.52
C THR A 183 -2.81 -20.22 -2.00
N ILE A 184 -1.68 -20.40 -1.31
CA ILE A 184 -0.84 -19.30 -0.84
C ILE A 184 -0.37 -18.43 -2.03
N ALA A 185 0.13 -19.05 -3.10
CA ALA A 185 0.54 -18.34 -4.31
C ALA A 185 -0.63 -17.58 -4.96
N ALA A 186 -1.83 -18.17 -5.00
CA ALA A 186 -3.02 -17.52 -5.53
C ALA A 186 -3.44 -16.30 -4.69
N PHE A 187 -3.36 -16.38 -3.36
CA PHE A 187 -3.64 -15.25 -2.47
C PHE A 187 -2.61 -14.12 -2.64
N LEU A 188 -1.32 -14.45 -2.72
CA LEU A 188 -0.26 -13.46 -2.99
C LEU A 188 -0.52 -12.69 -4.29
N ASN A 189 -1.05 -13.35 -5.33
CA ASN A 189 -1.34 -12.74 -6.63
C ASN A 189 -2.72 -12.08 -6.75
N THR A 190 -3.54 -12.11 -5.69
CA THR A 190 -4.88 -11.50 -5.68
C THR A 190 -5.01 -10.55 -4.49
N GLU A 191 -6.15 -10.46 -3.83
CA GLU A 191 -6.38 -9.50 -2.74
C GLU A 191 -5.87 -10.00 -1.37
N GLY A 192 -5.03 -11.04 -1.36
CA GLY A 192 -4.71 -11.78 -0.14
C GLY A 192 -5.83 -12.73 0.29
N GLY A 193 -5.73 -13.24 1.51
CA GLY A 193 -6.75 -14.13 2.08
C GLY A 193 -6.26 -14.93 3.28
N THR A 194 -7.14 -15.78 3.79
CA THR A 194 -6.90 -16.69 4.91
C THR A 194 -7.08 -18.13 4.45
N LEU A 195 -6.06 -18.95 4.63
CA LEU A 195 -6.12 -20.39 4.47
C LEU A 195 -6.15 -21.05 5.85
N ILE A 196 -7.11 -21.95 6.09
CA ILE A 196 -7.23 -22.68 7.36
C ILE A 196 -6.98 -24.16 7.11
N ILE A 197 -5.98 -24.73 7.77
CA ILE A 197 -5.66 -26.15 7.74
C ILE A 197 -6.26 -26.83 8.97
N GLY A 198 -6.83 -28.02 8.80
CA GLY A 198 -7.55 -28.76 9.83
C GLY A 198 -9.07 -28.55 9.78
N VAL A 199 -9.59 -28.07 8.65
CA VAL A 199 -11.02 -27.84 8.42
C VAL A 199 -11.43 -28.49 7.09
N GLU A 200 -12.53 -29.24 7.09
CA GLU A 200 -13.10 -29.84 5.89
C GLU A 200 -13.89 -28.82 5.06
N ASP A 201 -14.16 -29.14 3.80
CA ASP A 201 -14.84 -28.25 2.85
C ASP A 201 -16.26 -27.82 3.31
N ASP A 202 -16.89 -28.59 4.20
CA ASP A 202 -18.19 -28.28 4.80
C ASP A 202 -18.11 -27.42 6.08
N GLY A 203 -16.90 -27.05 6.50
CA GLY A 203 -16.63 -26.29 7.72
C GLY A 203 -16.48 -27.15 8.99
N HIS A 204 -16.52 -28.48 8.88
CA HIS A 204 -16.22 -29.35 10.02
C HIS A 204 -14.76 -29.20 10.44
N VAL A 205 -14.51 -28.98 11.74
CA VAL A 205 -13.16 -28.89 12.30
C VAL A 205 -12.63 -30.30 12.51
N LEU A 206 -11.67 -30.69 11.69
CA LEU A 206 -10.99 -31.99 11.74
C LEU A 206 -9.83 -32.00 12.75
N GLY A 207 -9.14 -30.87 12.89
CA GLY A 207 -7.95 -30.74 13.72
C GLY A 207 -6.64 -30.97 12.97
N MET A 208 -5.51 -30.82 13.69
CA MET A 208 -4.14 -30.88 13.14
C MET A 208 -3.39 -32.15 13.56
N GLU A 209 -4.03 -33.06 14.30
CA GLU A 209 -3.41 -34.22 14.97
C GLU A 209 -2.70 -35.12 13.95
N HIS A 210 -3.31 -35.33 12.79
CA HIS A 210 -2.76 -36.16 11.73
C HIS A 210 -1.45 -35.59 11.15
N ASP A 211 -1.39 -34.29 10.86
CA ASP A 211 -0.18 -33.66 10.34
C ASP A 211 0.88 -33.46 11.43
N LEU A 212 0.47 -33.13 12.65
CA LEU A 212 1.35 -33.02 13.81
C LEU A 212 2.03 -34.36 14.13
N ALA A 213 1.30 -35.48 14.04
CA ALA A 213 1.88 -36.81 14.23
C ALA A 213 3.03 -37.11 13.25
N LEU A 214 2.96 -36.60 12.01
CA LEU A 214 4.02 -36.75 11.01
C LEU A 214 5.29 -35.93 11.32
N VAL A 215 5.21 -34.99 12.25
CA VAL A 215 6.33 -34.15 12.71
C VAL A 215 6.57 -34.31 14.22
N HIS A 216 6.28 -35.49 14.76
CA HIS A 216 6.49 -35.85 16.17
C HIS A 216 5.69 -35.02 17.17
N ASN A 217 4.45 -34.67 16.82
CA ASN A 217 3.52 -33.88 17.63
C ASN A 217 4.10 -32.52 18.07
N SER A 218 4.93 -31.91 17.23
CA SER A 218 5.60 -30.64 17.51
C SER A 218 5.04 -29.54 16.60
N PRO A 219 4.31 -28.56 17.16
CA PRO A 219 3.89 -27.35 16.46
C PRO A 219 5.06 -26.65 15.77
N ASP A 220 6.16 -26.42 16.49
CA ASP A 220 7.36 -25.77 15.94
C ASP A 220 7.91 -26.49 14.69
N ARG A 221 7.93 -27.83 14.70
CA ARG A 221 8.41 -28.61 13.55
C ARG A 221 7.44 -28.56 12.38
N PHE A 222 6.13 -28.44 12.64
CA PHE A 222 5.13 -28.22 11.59
C PHE A 222 5.35 -26.85 10.93
N GLU A 223 5.52 -25.80 11.73
CA GLU A 223 5.79 -24.45 11.24
C GLU A 223 7.09 -24.38 10.43
N GLN A 224 8.17 -25.00 10.92
CA GLN A 224 9.43 -25.12 10.19
C GLN A 224 9.26 -25.86 8.87
N LEU A 225 8.52 -26.98 8.86
CA LEU A 225 8.23 -27.72 7.63
C LEU A 225 7.51 -26.82 6.63
N LEU A 226 6.44 -26.13 7.05
CA LEU A 226 5.65 -25.28 6.16
C LEU A 226 6.47 -24.08 5.66
N ALA A 227 7.25 -23.43 6.53
CA ALA A 227 8.14 -22.32 6.15
C ALA A 227 9.17 -22.74 5.11
N ASN A 228 9.75 -23.94 5.25
CA ASN A 228 10.68 -24.50 4.26
C ASN A 228 9.96 -24.78 2.93
N LEU A 229 8.77 -25.37 2.96
CA LEU A 229 7.97 -25.62 1.75
C LEU A 229 7.64 -24.32 1.00
N ILE A 230 7.23 -23.27 1.72
CA ILE A 230 6.96 -21.94 1.15
C ILE A 230 8.23 -21.35 0.55
N THR A 231 9.35 -21.40 1.29
CA THR A 231 10.63 -20.84 0.84
C THR A 231 11.14 -21.53 -0.43
N GLU A 232 11.04 -22.86 -0.50
CA GLU A 232 11.50 -23.65 -1.64
C GLU A 232 10.61 -23.49 -2.88
N ALA A 233 9.30 -23.39 -2.68
CA ALA A 233 8.33 -23.41 -3.79
C ALA A 233 7.94 -22.01 -4.28
N ILE A 234 7.89 -21.00 -3.40
CA ILE A 234 7.40 -19.65 -3.70
C ILE A 234 8.55 -18.65 -3.66
N GLY A 235 9.39 -18.72 -2.62
CA GLY A 235 10.60 -17.91 -2.47
C GLY A 235 10.66 -17.18 -1.12
N PRO A 236 11.86 -17.01 -0.54
CA PRO A 236 12.03 -16.44 0.80
C PRO A 236 11.59 -14.98 0.93
N GLN A 237 11.61 -14.22 -0.17
CA GLN A 237 11.26 -12.79 -0.17
C GLN A 237 9.79 -12.54 0.21
N TYR A 238 8.90 -13.53 0.04
CA TYR A 238 7.47 -13.38 0.34
C TYR A 238 7.09 -13.82 1.76
N ASN A 239 8.02 -14.36 2.55
CA ASN A 239 7.73 -14.85 3.90
C ASN A 239 7.13 -13.77 4.82
N HIS A 240 7.50 -12.51 4.64
CA HIS A 240 6.95 -11.41 5.45
C HIS A 240 5.46 -11.10 5.17
N LEU A 241 4.93 -11.58 4.04
CA LEU A 241 3.53 -11.46 3.63
C LEU A 241 2.69 -12.66 4.05
N ILE A 242 3.30 -13.70 4.64
CA ILE A 242 2.62 -14.95 5.00
C ILE A 242 2.82 -15.17 6.50
N ARG A 243 1.73 -15.09 7.27
CA ARG A 243 1.75 -15.29 8.73
C ARG A 243 0.95 -16.52 9.09
N GLY A 244 1.63 -17.49 9.71
CA GLY A 244 1.02 -18.71 10.22
C GLY A 244 0.90 -18.68 11.74
N HIS A 245 -0.15 -19.26 12.30
CA HIS A 245 -0.29 -19.51 13.73
C HIS A 245 -1.30 -20.63 14.00
N PHE A 246 -1.16 -21.29 15.15
CA PHE A 246 -2.17 -22.23 15.66
C PHE A 246 -3.28 -21.48 16.39
N GLU A 247 -4.51 -21.94 16.19
CA GLU A 247 -5.72 -21.45 16.87
C GLU A 247 -6.54 -22.65 17.36
N SER A 248 -7.29 -22.47 18.45
CA SER A 248 -8.17 -23.52 18.98
C SER A 248 -9.63 -23.22 18.66
N VAL A 249 -10.31 -24.17 18.04
CA VAL A 249 -11.73 -24.08 17.70
C VAL A 249 -12.43 -25.32 18.27
N ASN A 250 -13.35 -25.12 19.21
CA ASN A 250 -14.09 -26.21 19.87
C ASN A 250 -13.20 -27.27 20.55
N GLY A 251 -11.98 -26.90 20.98
CA GLY A 251 -11.04 -27.80 21.64
C GLY A 251 -10.06 -28.49 20.69
N GLU A 252 -10.29 -28.44 19.38
CA GLU A 252 -9.37 -28.94 18.36
C GLU A 252 -8.41 -27.82 17.91
N GLN A 253 -7.19 -28.18 17.49
CA GLN A 253 -6.24 -27.21 16.94
C GLN A 253 -6.36 -27.13 15.42
N VAL A 254 -6.39 -25.91 14.89
CA VAL A 254 -6.29 -25.61 13.45
C VAL A 254 -5.07 -24.72 13.20
N TYR A 255 -4.56 -24.73 11.98
CA TYR A 255 -3.45 -23.86 11.58
C TYR A 255 -3.92 -22.81 10.58
N VAL A 256 -3.82 -21.54 10.96
CA VAL A 256 -4.31 -20.40 10.18
C VAL A 256 -3.14 -19.72 9.49
N ILE A 257 -3.27 -19.52 8.18
CA ILE A 257 -2.30 -18.84 7.33
C ILE A 257 -2.96 -17.59 6.74
N GLU A 258 -2.54 -16.43 7.22
CA GLU A 258 -2.93 -15.13 6.67
C GLU A 258 -1.91 -14.72 5.60
N VAL A 259 -2.41 -14.36 4.42
CA VAL A 259 -1.58 -14.02 3.26
C VAL A 259 -1.95 -12.61 2.77
N GLU A 260 -0.98 -11.71 2.75
CA GLU A 260 -1.10 -10.36 2.20
C GLU A 260 -0.82 -10.36 0.68
N LYS A 261 -1.45 -9.46 -0.08
CA LYS A 261 -1.17 -9.27 -1.52
C LYS A 261 0.30 -8.89 -1.74
N ALA A 262 0.95 -9.57 -2.68
CA ALA A 262 2.32 -9.25 -3.05
C ALA A 262 2.39 -7.97 -3.92
N PRO A 263 3.46 -7.16 -3.77
CA PRO A 263 3.67 -5.97 -4.59
C PRO A 263 4.13 -6.31 -6.03
N GLU A 264 4.35 -7.58 -6.33
CA GLU A 264 4.77 -8.09 -7.64
C GLU A 264 4.22 -9.51 -7.87
N ALA A 265 4.32 -9.98 -9.11
CA ALA A 265 3.85 -11.29 -9.53
C ALA A 265 4.63 -12.44 -8.88
N VAL A 266 3.92 -13.37 -8.25
CA VAL A 266 4.48 -14.52 -7.55
C VAL A 266 4.24 -15.81 -8.34
N PHE A 267 5.30 -16.56 -8.56
CA PHE A 267 5.24 -17.84 -9.26
C PHE A 267 5.51 -19.00 -8.32
N LEU A 268 4.68 -20.03 -8.39
CA LEU A 268 4.90 -21.29 -7.70
C LEU A 268 5.79 -22.20 -8.54
N LYS A 269 6.83 -22.77 -7.94
CA LYS A 269 7.64 -23.82 -8.57
C LYS A 269 6.86 -25.14 -8.54
N GLY A 270 6.32 -25.52 -9.68
CA GLY A 270 5.64 -26.78 -9.91
C GLY A 270 6.49 -27.80 -10.68
N PRO A 271 5.97 -29.02 -10.90
CA PRO A 271 6.64 -30.07 -11.68
C PRO A 271 6.90 -29.66 -13.14
N GLN A 272 6.06 -28.78 -13.69
CA GLN A 272 6.12 -28.32 -15.08
C GLN A 272 6.87 -26.98 -15.23
N GLY A 273 7.50 -26.49 -14.16
CA GLY A 273 8.21 -25.20 -14.14
C GLY A 273 7.55 -24.18 -13.23
N LYS A 274 7.71 -22.90 -13.55
CA LYS A 274 7.09 -21.80 -12.80
C LYS A 274 5.65 -21.60 -13.27
N GLU A 275 4.71 -21.73 -12.35
CA GLU A 275 3.27 -21.65 -12.59
C GLU A 275 2.71 -20.39 -11.90
N PHE A 276 1.80 -19.68 -12.59
CA PHE A 276 1.14 -18.49 -12.06
C PHE A 276 -0.30 -18.80 -11.70
N TYR A 277 -0.66 -18.60 -10.43
CA TYR A 277 -1.97 -18.92 -9.89
C TYR A 277 -2.69 -17.66 -9.41
N VAL A 278 -3.99 -17.58 -9.66
CA VAL A 278 -4.87 -16.52 -9.16
C VAL A 278 -6.13 -17.11 -8.56
N ARG A 279 -6.73 -16.41 -7.58
CA ARG A 279 -8.07 -16.74 -7.08
C ARG A 279 -9.14 -16.31 -8.09
N VAL A 280 -9.97 -17.25 -8.50
CA VAL A 280 -11.19 -17.02 -9.29
C VAL A 280 -12.34 -17.60 -8.51
N ARG A 281 -13.14 -16.73 -7.89
CA ARG A 281 -14.17 -17.12 -6.91
C ARG A 281 -13.52 -17.97 -5.82
N THR A 282 -14.01 -19.18 -5.58
CA THR A 282 -13.50 -20.11 -4.55
C THR A 282 -12.38 -21.03 -5.03
N SER A 283 -11.83 -20.82 -6.23
CA SER A 283 -10.83 -21.74 -6.81
C SER A 283 -9.53 -21.04 -7.16
N SER A 284 -8.42 -21.74 -6.96
CA SER A 284 -7.09 -21.30 -7.42
C SER A 284 -6.86 -21.82 -8.84
N ARG A 285 -6.80 -20.93 -9.82
CA ARG A 285 -6.67 -21.25 -11.26
C ARG A 285 -5.28 -20.92 -11.77
N ALA A 286 -4.67 -21.85 -12.50
CA ALA A 286 -3.46 -21.58 -13.26
C ALA A 286 -3.83 -20.73 -14.49
N LEU A 287 -3.10 -19.66 -14.73
CA LEU A 287 -3.19 -18.91 -15.98
C LEU A 287 -2.16 -19.44 -16.97
N ASP A 288 -2.53 -19.45 -18.25
CA ASP A 288 -1.56 -19.71 -19.32
C ASP A 288 -0.59 -18.51 -19.50
N PRO A 289 0.48 -18.63 -20.29
CA PRO A 289 1.46 -17.54 -20.43
C PRO A 289 0.87 -16.23 -20.96
N GLU A 290 -0.11 -16.28 -21.87
CA GLU A 290 -0.75 -15.09 -22.44
C GLU A 290 -1.59 -14.38 -21.37
N GLN A 291 -2.48 -15.13 -20.71
CA GLN A 291 -3.29 -14.65 -19.59
C GLN A 291 -2.44 -14.11 -18.44
N THR A 292 -1.29 -14.73 -18.17
CA THR A 292 -0.38 -14.29 -17.11
C THR A 292 0.19 -12.92 -17.42
N VAL A 293 0.67 -12.68 -18.65
CA VAL A 293 1.23 -11.38 -19.04
C VAL A 293 0.17 -10.29 -18.96
N GLU A 294 -1.04 -10.55 -19.48
CA GLU A 294 -2.16 -9.61 -19.41
C GLU A 294 -2.55 -9.30 -17.96
N TYR A 295 -2.68 -10.33 -17.13
CA TYR A 295 -3.04 -10.17 -15.73
C TYR A 295 -2.00 -9.35 -14.97
N ILE A 296 -0.70 -9.60 -15.20
CA ILE A 296 0.38 -8.88 -14.53
C ILE A 296 0.35 -7.40 -14.91
N GLN A 297 0.17 -7.06 -16.19
CA GLN A 297 0.07 -5.68 -16.65
C GLN A 297 -1.12 -4.95 -16.03
N MET A 298 -2.27 -5.62 -15.88
CA MET A 298 -3.46 -5.00 -15.28
C MET A 298 -3.33 -4.77 -13.77
N ASN A 299 -2.56 -5.62 -13.05
CA ASN A 299 -2.51 -5.61 -11.59
C ASN A 299 -1.27 -4.92 -11.00
N TRP A 300 -0.16 -4.86 -11.75
CA TRP A 300 1.10 -4.27 -11.28
C TRP A 300 1.84 -3.45 -12.35
N GLY A 301 1.32 -3.33 -13.58
CA GLY A 301 1.92 -2.61 -14.70
C GLY A 301 1.68 -1.10 -14.71
#